data_AF-A0A0N5BAA3-F1
#
_entry.id   AF-A0A0N5BAA3-F1
#
_cell.length_a   1.000
_cell.length_b   1.000
_cell.length_c   1.000
_cell.angle_alpha   90.00
_cell.angle_beta   90.00
_cell.angle_gamma   90.00
#
_symmetry.space_group_name_H-M   'P 1'
#
loop_
_entity.id
_entity.type
_entity.pdbx_description
1 polymer ?
#
loop_
_entity_poly.entity_id
_entity_poly.type
_entity_poly.pdbx_seq_one_letter_code
_entity_poly.pdbx_strand_id
1 'polypeptide(L)'
;MSDSDEDGTINHSEFTKLKLRLINEFRDNTKIIKKIWKYVNKHIDDTEERNDIINVCKGLDFIPLLLCNYNGSLSKKDKYIYDILKKLEENYNISLSIFMPFSIGEKAKDYYENLQKLGSILHQRQTFSQAISQLDRDRMNFSIKTLSTVSLLSENVQHHVYDPRFLLRMFCTMLEPGTDLNCKAFISSNCLAYLFSATSLEDEDLRGLGYVCLQRFFAHSNNLTSDKFETKRLVQQLIRLFKESVTSVNQKVPHIISYFFAKASNELYDPTSAVFSRIANCVISSPTISFTQPIQFYTMLESCPADKPNVETEWMLELLSVSIIESEDFHILERIGGFKACLSLYSSDISTIPVRKHILILINNIISNYECSLILISRYNIHAWIIQVIVNDKTSNWECCFLSRIYFKICSSFKNYIQEEKNKEKAEISNEKMLYLSQSLKFVGPIILERFKHAFSQQLNSLKDGSAKLDNSKPEQLEELLNENWVN
;
A
#
# COMPACT_ATOMS: atom_id res chain seq x y z
N MET A 1 6.54 35.67 -66.83
CA MET A 1 7.83 36.04 -66.23
C MET A 1 7.46 36.76 -64.95
N SER A 2 7.25 35.99 -63.87
CA SER A 2 8.29 35.53 -62.92
C SER A 2 8.67 36.68 -61.99
N ASP A 3 8.72 36.58 -60.67
CA ASP A 3 8.43 35.58 -59.66
C ASP A 3 8.14 36.40 -58.40
N SER A 4 7.30 35.91 -57.49
CA SER A 4 7.27 36.43 -56.13
C SER A 4 7.01 35.29 -55.18
N ASP A 5 8.02 35.06 -54.35
CA ASP A 5 8.13 34.10 -53.28
C ASP A 5 6.87 34.03 -52.40
N GLU A 6 6.25 32.86 -52.30
CA GLU A 6 5.33 32.53 -51.21
C GLU A 6 6.01 31.57 -50.23
N ASP A 7 6.42 32.17 -49.13
CA ASP A 7 6.87 31.56 -47.88
C ASP A 7 5.77 30.64 -47.34
N GLY A 8 5.90 29.34 -47.58
CA GLY A 8 4.95 28.31 -47.13
C GLY A 8 5.05 28.06 -45.63
N THR A 9 4.46 28.94 -44.80
CA THR A 9 4.26 28.71 -43.37
C THR A 9 3.30 27.54 -43.15
N ILE A 10 3.84 26.34 -42.91
CA ILE A 10 3.06 25.16 -42.52
C ILE A 10 2.42 25.43 -41.15
N ASN A 11 1.10 25.58 -41.15
CA ASN A 11 0.30 25.93 -39.99
C ASN A 11 0.21 24.72 -39.04
N HIS A 12 1.21 24.55 -38.16
CA HIS A 12 1.19 23.47 -37.17
C HIS A 12 0.03 23.63 -36.17
N SER A 13 -0.78 22.58 -36.02
CA SER A 13 -1.88 22.51 -35.04
C SER A 13 -1.37 22.79 -33.61
N GLU A 14 -2.22 23.36 -32.75
CA GLU A 14 -1.92 23.67 -31.33
C GLU A 14 -1.32 22.46 -30.59
N PHE A 15 -1.76 21.24 -30.95
CA PHE A 15 -1.25 19.98 -30.41
C PHE A 15 0.22 19.72 -30.79
N THR A 16 0.62 20.07 -32.02
CA THR A 16 2.00 19.94 -32.50
C THR A 16 2.92 20.95 -31.81
N LYS A 17 2.42 22.16 -31.51
CA LYS A 17 3.13 23.17 -30.69
C LYS A 17 3.27 22.74 -29.22
N LEU A 18 2.27 22.05 -28.67
CA LEU A 18 2.34 21.46 -27.32
C LEU A 18 3.31 20.28 -27.26
N LYS A 19 3.37 19.43 -28.29
CA LYS A 19 4.38 18.37 -28.46
C LYS A 19 5.80 18.95 -28.45
N LEU A 20 6.05 20.00 -29.24
CA LEU A 20 7.36 20.67 -29.29
C LEU A 20 7.76 21.31 -27.96
N ARG A 21 6.81 21.84 -27.17
CA ARG A 21 7.10 22.35 -25.82
C ARG A 21 7.44 21.25 -24.81
N LEU A 22 6.85 20.06 -24.96
CA LEU A 22 7.12 18.89 -24.12
C LEU A 22 8.52 18.32 -24.34
N ILE A 23 9.07 18.48 -25.56
CA ILE A 23 10.43 18.08 -25.91
C ILE A 23 11.47 19.05 -25.33
N ASN A 24 11.14 20.35 -25.23
CA ASN A 24 12.11 21.41 -24.90
C ASN A 24 12.26 21.73 -23.39
N GLU A 25 11.28 21.43 -22.54
CA GLU A 25 11.36 21.75 -21.10
C GLU A 25 11.42 20.48 -20.23
N PHE A 26 12.62 20.03 -19.86
CA PHE A 26 12.83 18.84 -19.01
C PHE A 26 12.54 19.04 -17.51
N ARG A 27 12.08 20.23 -17.06
CA ARG A 27 12.07 20.56 -15.62
C ARG A 27 10.72 20.82 -14.96
N ASP A 28 9.60 21.00 -15.68
CA ASP A 28 8.30 21.25 -15.01
C ASP A 28 7.06 20.77 -15.79
N ASN A 29 7.04 19.46 -16.08
CA ASN A 29 6.07 18.82 -16.99
C ASN A 29 4.62 18.81 -16.49
N THR A 30 4.36 19.05 -15.20
CA THR A 30 3.02 18.91 -14.60
C THR A 30 2.02 19.93 -15.14
N LYS A 31 2.45 21.18 -15.38
CA LYS A 31 1.58 22.24 -15.92
C LYS A 31 1.26 22.02 -17.40
N ILE A 32 2.22 21.51 -18.17
CA ILE A 32 2.07 21.21 -19.60
C ILE A 32 1.18 19.99 -19.80
N ILE A 33 1.42 18.91 -19.05
CA ILE A 33 0.58 17.70 -19.09
C ILE A 33 -0.86 18.03 -18.67
N LYS A 34 -1.07 18.92 -17.69
CA LYS A 34 -2.41 19.40 -17.34
C LYS A 34 -3.07 20.21 -18.47
N LYS A 35 -2.30 21.00 -19.23
CA LYS A 35 -2.82 21.71 -20.42
C LYS A 35 -3.19 20.73 -21.53
N ILE A 36 -2.38 19.70 -21.76
CA ILE A 36 -2.67 18.63 -22.72
C ILE A 36 -3.91 17.84 -22.30
N TRP A 37 -4.03 17.47 -21.02
CA TRP A 37 -5.22 16.81 -20.48
C TRP A 37 -6.48 17.68 -20.68
N LYS A 38 -6.39 19.00 -20.43
CA LYS A 38 -7.49 19.93 -20.71
C LYS A 38 -7.83 20.02 -22.20
N TYR A 39 -6.82 20.01 -23.07
CA TYR A 39 -6.99 20.05 -24.52
C TYR A 39 -7.68 18.78 -25.02
N VAL A 40 -7.16 17.60 -24.66
CA VAL A 40 -7.75 16.29 -24.99
C VAL A 40 -9.18 16.16 -24.45
N ASN A 41 -9.50 16.76 -23.30
CA ASN A 41 -10.85 16.75 -22.75
C ASN A 41 -11.82 17.73 -23.39
N LYS A 42 -11.32 18.83 -23.94
CA LYS A 42 -12.15 19.88 -24.55
C LYS A 42 -12.49 19.55 -26.01
N HIS A 43 -11.62 18.81 -26.69
CA HIS A 43 -11.75 18.46 -28.11
C HIS A 43 -12.15 16.99 -28.33
N ILE A 44 -13.03 16.45 -27.46
CA ILE A 44 -13.59 15.10 -27.63
C ILE A 44 -14.63 15.08 -28.77
N ASP A 45 -15.37 16.17 -28.95
CA ASP A 45 -16.51 16.28 -29.87
C ASP A 45 -16.16 16.88 -31.24
N ASP A 46 -14.93 17.40 -31.42
CA ASP A 46 -14.51 18.09 -32.65
C ASP A 46 -13.81 17.12 -33.62
N THR A 47 -14.35 16.96 -34.83
CA THR A 47 -13.97 15.89 -35.77
C THR A 47 -12.63 16.11 -36.46
N GLU A 48 -12.23 17.36 -36.73
CA GLU A 48 -10.97 17.69 -37.38
C GLU A 48 -9.79 17.54 -36.42
N GLU A 49 -9.88 18.12 -35.22
CA GLU A 49 -8.83 18.02 -34.19
C GLU A 49 -8.68 16.59 -33.65
N ARG A 50 -9.76 15.82 -33.66
CA ARG A 50 -9.73 14.38 -33.32
C ARG A 50 -8.88 13.59 -34.30
N ASN A 51 -8.98 13.88 -35.60
CA ASN A 51 -8.16 13.21 -36.61
C ASN A 51 -6.69 13.63 -36.51
N ASP A 52 -6.40 14.90 -36.17
CA ASP A 52 -5.04 15.36 -35.89
C ASP A 52 -4.41 14.67 -34.67
N ILE A 53 -5.16 14.53 -33.57
CA ILE A 53 -4.71 13.81 -32.38
C ILE A 53 -4.44 12.33 -32.73
N ILE A 54 -5.31 11.70 -33.52
CA ILE A 54 -5.11 10.32 -33.99
C ILE A 54 -3.87 10.21 -34.88
N ASN A 55 -3.65 11.14 -35.79
CA ASN A 55 -2.50 11.13 -36.69
C ASN A 55 -1.18 11.36 -35.93
N VAL A 56 -1.16 12.26 -34.94
CA VAL A 56 0.01 12.50 -34.09
C VAL A 56 0.27 11.35 -33.11
N CYS A 57 -0.76 10.65 -32.64
CA CYS A 57 -0.58 9.46 -31.80
C CYS A 57 -0.22 8.20 -32.60
N LYS A 58 -0.63 8.11 -33.87
CA LYS A 58 -0.17 7.08 -34.82
C LYS A 58 1.30 7.31 -35.22
N GLY A 59 1.73 8.56 -35.30
CA GLY A 59 3.15 8.90 -35.29
C GLY A 59 3.75 8.46 -33.94
N LEU A 60 4.71 7.54 -33.96
CA LEU A 60 5.33 6.88 -32.80
C LEU A 60 6.10 7.83 -31.86
N ASP A 61 5.78 9.11 -31.84
CA ASP A 61 6.55 10.15 -31.14
C ASP A 61 5.91 10.56 -29.81
N PHE A 62 4.57 10.64 -29.76
CA PHE A 62 3.87 11.25 -28.64
C PHE A 62 3.64 10.27 -27.48
N ILE A 63 3.16 9.06 -27.77
CA ILE A 63 2.91 8.03 -26.75
C ILE A 63 4.22 7.63 -26.04
N PRO A 64 5.34 7.39 -26.76
CA PRO A 64 6.60 7.08 -26.10
C PRO A 64 7.15 8.21 -25.25
N LEU A 65 6.97 9.48 -25.66
CA LEU A 65 7.38 10.64 -24.85
C LEU A 65 6.59 10.75 -23.54
N LEU A 66 5.31 10.37 -23.54
CA LEU A 66 4.50 10.28 -22.33
C LEU A 66 4.95 9.12 -21.43
N LEU A 67 5.25 7.96 -22.00
CA LEU A 67 5.70 6.77 -21.26
C LEU A 67 7.09 6.95 -20.65
N CYS A 68 8.03 7.62 -21.35
CA CYS A 68 9.34 7.99 -20.79
C CYS A 68 9.23 8.93 -19.59
N ASN A 69 8.17 9.75 -19.57
CA ASN A 69 7.89 10.71 -18.51
C ASN A 69 7.08 10.11 -17.35
N TYR A 70 6.54 8.92 -17.54
CA TYR A 70 5.69 8.23 -16.60
C TYR A 70 6.54 7.37 -15.68
N ASN A 71 6.41 7.59 -14.37
CA ASN A 71 7.11 6.80 -13.37
C ASN A 71 6.19 5.78 -12.69
N GLY A 72 4.97 5.59 -13.22
CA GLY A 72 3.98 4.68 -12.65
C GLY A 72 3.54 5.05 -11.24
N SER A 73 3.67 6.32 -10.83
CA SER A 73 3.37 6.76 -9.45
C SER A 73 1.97 7.35 -9.29
N LEU A 74 1.52 7.52 -8.05
CA LEU A 74 0.29 8.29 -7.73
C LEU A 74 0.49 9.81 -7.74
N SER A 75 1.58 10.31 -8.33
CA SER A 75 1.81 11.73 -8.58
C SER A 75 0.68 12.36 -9.40
N LYS A 76 0.40 13.65 -9.17
CA LYS A 76 -0.53 14.42 -10.00
C LYS A 76 -0.16 14.36 -11.50
N LYS A 77 1.14 14.37 -11.81
CA LYS A 77 1.66 14.23 -13.19
C LYS A 77 1.23 12.90 -13.81
N ASP A 78 1.50 11.81 -13.10
CA ASP A 78 1.27 10.45 -13.58
C ASP A 78 -0.23 10.13 -13.68
N LYS A 79 -1.05 10.62 -12.75
CA LYS A 79 -2.52 10.55 -12.85
C LYS A 79 -3.05 11.19 -14.13
N TYR A 80 -2.56 12.38 -14.49
CA TYR A 80 -2.95 13.02 -15.75
C TYR A 80 -2.47 12.25 -16.98
N ILE A 81 -1.26 11.67 -16.96
CA ILE A 81 -0.76 10.84 -18.06
C ILE A 81 -1.64 9.60 -18.24
N TYR A 82 -1.99 8.91 -17.15
CA TYR A 82 -2.87 7.75 -17.20
C TYR A 82 -4.25 8.10 -17.75
N ASP A 83 -4.86 9.20 -17.30
CA ASP A 83 -6.15 9.64 -17.82
C ASP A 83 -6.10 9.98 -19.31
N ILE A 84 -4.99 10.57 -19.80
CA ILE A 84 -4.77 10.80 -21.23
C ILE A 84 -4.72 9.46 -21.97
N LEU A 85 -3.90 8.50 -21.51
CA LEU A 85 -3.77 7.19 -22.15
C LEU A 85 -5.10 6.44 -22.19
N LYS A 86 -5.85 6.45 -21.07
CA LYS A 86 -7.18 5.83 -20.99
C LYS A 86 -8.15 6.45 -22.00
N LYS A 87 -8.18 7.78 -22.10
CA LYS A 87 -9.04 8.48 -23.07
C LYS A 87 -8.60 8.26 -24.51
N LEU A 88 -7.31 8.14 -24.79
CA LEU A 88 -6.80 7.78 -26.12
C LEU A 88 -7.26 6.38 -26.55
N GLU A 89 -7.29 5.43 -25.61
CA GLU A 89 -7.76 4.07 -25.86
C GLU A 89 -9.30 4.03 -26.02
N GLU A 90 -10.06 4.63 -25.09
CA GLU A 90 -11.53 4.58 -25.06
C GLU A 90 -12.20 5.47 -26.11
N ASN A 91 -11.75 6.73 -26.24
CA ASN A 91 -12.40 7.70 -27.12
C ASN A 91 -11.83 7.69 -28.52
N TYR A 92 -10.52 7.45 -28.71
CA TYR A 92 -9.85 7.57 -30.00
C TYR A 92 -9.52 6.22 -30.67
N ASN A 93 -9.86 5.07 -30.03
CA ASN A 93 -9.62 3.71 -30.53
C ASN A 93 -8.17 3.45 -30.96
N ILE A 94 -7.20 4.08 -30.29
CA ILE A 94 -5.78 3.84 -30.57
C ILE A 94 -5.36 2.58 -29.83
N SER A 95 -4.99 1.53 -30.58
CA SER A 95 -4.46 0.29 -29.99
C SER A 95 -3.09 0.56 -29.35
N LEU A 96 -3.06 0.57 -28.01
CA LEU A 96 -1.82 0.66 -27.24
C LEU A 96 -1.01 -0.65 -27.28
N SER A 97 -1.57 -1.74 -27.84
CA SER A 97 -0.91 -3.04 -27.99
C SER A 97 0.42 -2.97 -28.74
N ILE A 98 0.62 -1.95 -29.57
CA ILE A 98 1.86 -1.73 -30.34
C ILE A 98 3.04 -1.38 -29.41
N PHE A 99 2.77 -0.73 -28.29
CA PHE A 99 3.79 -0.30 -27.32
C PHE A 99 3.99 -1.29 -26.17
N MET A 100 3.33 -2.45 -26.25
CA MET A 100 3.41 -3.48 -25.22
C MET A 100 4.61 -4.42 -25.44
N PRO A 101 5.35 -4.79 -24.38
CA PRO A 101 5.19 -4.34 -22.99
C PRO A 101 5.62 -2.89 -22.74
N PHE A 102 4.89 -2.20 -21.85
CA PHE A 102 5.25 -0.84 -21.43
C PHE A 102 6.58 -0.84 -20.65
N SER A 103 7.53 -0.02 -21.11
CA SER A 103 8.74 0.31 -20.35
C SER A 103 8.53 1.66 -19.67
N ILE A 104 8.90 1.77 -18.40
CA ILE A 104 8.53 2.91 -17.54
C ILE A 104 9.79 3.68 -17.12
N GLY A 105 9.68 5.00 -17.04
CA GLY A 105 10.70 5.89 -16.51
C GLY A 105 11.88 6.14 -17.46
N GLU A 106 12.98 6.65 -16.92
CA GLU A 106 14.13 7.10 -17.72
C GLU A 106 14.82 5.97 -18.48
N LYS A 107 14.76 4.74 -17.95
CA LYS A 107 15.28 3.53 -18.60
C LYS A 107 14.47 3.13 -19.85
N ALA A 108 13.29 3.72 -20.04
CA ALA A 108 12.48 3.49 -21.22
C ALA A 108 12.87 4.38 -22.41
N LYS A 109 13.65 5.45 -22.19
CA LYS A 109 14.07 6.38 -23.25
C LYS A 109 14.83 5.66 -24.36
N ASP A 110 15.83 4.87 -24.00
CA ASP A 110 16.64 4.12 -24.97
C ASP A 110 15.79 3.12 -25.79
N TYR A 111 14.84 2.44 -25.14
CA TYR A 111 13.92 1.51 -25.80
C TYR A 111 13.05 2.23 -26.83
N TYR A 112 12.43 3.34 -26.42
CA TYR A 112 11.51 4.09 -27.25
C TYR A 112 12.18 4.92 -28.34
N GLU A 113 13.40 5.42 -28.12
CA GLU A 113 14.22 6.02 -29.18
C GLU A 113 14.59 4.97 -30.24
N ASN A 114 14.92 3.76 -29.82
CA ASN A 114 15.19 2.66 -30.74
C ASN A 114 13.92 2.25 -31.50
N LEU A 115 12.75 2.28 -30.85
CA LEU A 115 11.45 2.02 -31.50
C LEU A 115 11.13 3.10 -32.55
N GLN A 116 11.43 4.37 -32.26
CA GLN A 116 11.29 5.48 -33.22
C GLN A 116 12.25 5.35 -34.41
N LYS A 117 13.50 4.91 -34.17
CA LYS A 117 14.52 4.77 -35.22
C LYS A 117 14.31 3.54 -36.12
N LEU A 118 13.89 2.41 -35.55
CA LEU A 118 13.76 1.12 -36.25
C LEU A 118 12.34 0.87 -36.79
N GLY A 119 11.33 1.61 -36.29
CA GLY A 119 9.93 1.39 -36.62
C GLY A 119 9.35 0.11 -35.98
N SER A 120 8.02 -0.05 -36.06
CA SER A 120 7.28 -1.12 -35.37
C SER A 120 7.56 -2.54 -35.88
N ILE A 121 8.20 -2.68 -37.04
CA ILE A 121 8.41 -3.96 -37.75
C ILE A 121 9.81 -4.55 -37.47
N LEU A 122 10.85 -3.71 -37.39
CA LEU A 122 12.23 -4.16 -37.16
C LEU A 122 12.64 -4.10 -35.69
N HIS A 123 11.89 -3.39 -34.86
CA HIS A 123 12.19 -3.28 -33.45
C HIS A 123 11.89 -4.59 -32.72
N GLN A 124 12.92 -5.19 -32.12
CA GLN A 124 12.76 -6.36 -31.27
C GLN A 124 12.00 -5.93 -30.01
N ARG A 125 10.73 -6.37 -29.90
CA ARG A 125 9.90 -6.10 -28.73
C ARG A 125 10.62 -6.59 -27.47
N GLN A 126 10.64 -5.74 -26.45
CA GLN A 126 11.15 -6.11 -25.15
C GLN A 126 10.36 -7.29 -24.59
N THR A 127 11.06 -8.22 -23.94
CA THR A 127 10.37 -9.35 -23.28
C THR A 127 9.66 -8.87 -22.02
N PHE A 128 8.56 -9.52 -21.66
CA PHE A 128 7.84 -9.21 -20.41
C PHE A 128 8.74 -9.35 -19.17
N SER A 129 9.73 -10.24 -19.19
CA SER A 129 10.73 -10.38 -18.12
C SER A 129 11.62 -9.15 -17.96
N GLN A 130 12.01 -8.51 -19.06
CA GLN A 130 12.80 -7.28 -19.03
C GLN A 130 11.95 -6.09 -18.56
N ALA A 131 10.65 -6.06 -18.85
CA ALA A 131 9.75 -5.02 -18.33
C ALA A 131 9.59 -5.15 -16.80
N ILE A 132 9.52 -6.37 -16.28
CA ILE A 132 9.46 -6.63 -14.83
C ILE A 132 10.74 -6.20 -14.13
N SER A 133 11.91 -6.44 -14.73
CA SER A 133 13.19 -6.04 -14.10
C SER A 133 13.38 -4.53 -13.98
N GLN A 134 12.58 -3.72 -14.69
CA GLN A 134 12.55 -2.27 -14.51
C GLN A 134 11.77 -1.84 -13.26
N LEU A 135 10.90 -2.71 -12.73
CA LEU A 135 10.14 -2.43 -11.51
C LEU A 135 11.04 -2.56 -10.29
N ASP A 136 11.10 -1.49 -9.51
CA ASP A 136 11.81 -1.48 -8.24
C ASP A 136 11.04 -2.31 -7.19
N ARG A 137 11.73 -3.31 -6.61
CA ARG A 137 11.22 -4.25 -5.61
C ARG A 137 10.88 -3.54 -4.29
N ASP A 138 11.71 -2.60 -3.86
CA ASP A 138 11.50 -1.89 -2.58
C ASP A 138 10.31 -0.97 -2.68
N ARG A 139 10.18 -0.30 -3.83
CA ARG A 139 9.01 0.51 -4.16
C ARG A 139 7.74 -0.33 -4.26
N MET A 140 7.81 -1.55 -4.80
CA MET A 140 6.68 -2.47 -4.86
C MET A 140 6.26 -2.91 -3.45
N ASN A 141 7.22 -3.27 -2.60
CA ASN A 141 6.96 -3.57 -1.19
C ASN A 141 6.29 -2.42 -0.45
N PHE A 142 6.81 -1.20 -0.64
CA PHE A 142 6.18 -0.01 -0.07
C PHE A 142 4.74 0.14 -0.55
N SER A 143 4.51 -0.08 -1.86
CA SER A 143 3.17 0.00 -2.44
C SER A 143 2.23 -1.05 -1.86
N ILE A 144 2.66 -2.30 -1.69
CA ILE A 144 1.86 -3.38 -1.06
C ILE A 144 1.44 -2.99 0.36
N LYS A 145 2.36 -2.41 1.15
CA LYS A 145 2.09 -2.00 2.54
C LYS A 145 1.10 -0.83 2.64
N THR A 146 0.93 -0.07 1.56
CA THR A 146 0.36 1.29 1.62
C THR A 146 -0.83 1.47 0.68
N LEU A 147 -1.15 0.47 -0.14
CA LEU A 147 -2.14 0.52 -1.22
C LEU A 147 -3.54 0.96 -0.75
N SER A 148 -3.97 0.47 0.42
CA SER A 148 -5.30 0.79 0.98
C SER A 148 -5.32 2.11 1.77
N THR A 149 -4.16 2.65 2.13
CA THR A 149 -4.02 3.88 2.95
C THR A 149 -3.59 5.08 2.11
N VAL A 150 -3.55 4.95 0.78
CA VAL A 150 -3.05 5.97 -0.16
C VAL A 150 -3.67 7.36 0.07
N SER A 151 -4.96 7.41 0.41
CA SER A 151 -5.72 8.65 0.64
C SER A 151 -5.24 9.44 1.85
N LEU A 152 -4.63 8.79 2.84
CA LEU A 152 -4.20 9.38 4.12
C LEU A 152 -2.73 9.85 4.10
N LEU A 153 -2.00 9.61 3.01
CA LEU A 153 -0.58 9.92 2.90
C LEU A 153 -0.32 11.30 2.34
N SER A 154 0.75 11.93 2.79
CA SER A 154 1.26 13.18 2.19
C SER A 154 1.60 13.01 0.70
N GLU A 155 1.42 14.08 -0.10
CA GLU A 155 1.65 14.07 -1.55
C GLU A 155 3.07 13.58 -1.93
N ASN A 156 4.07 13.88 -1.11
CA ASN A 156 5.46 13.46 -1.33
C ASN A 156 5.65 11.94 -1.23
N VAL A 157 4.88 11.29 -0.36
CA VAL A 157 4.93 9.83 -0.17
C VAL A 157 4.12 9.12 -1.25
N GLN A 158 3.03 9.75 -1.74
CA GLN A 158 2.26 9.23 -2.88
C GLN A 158 3.11 9.11 -4.16
N HIS A 159 4.14 9.94 -4.34
CA HIS A 159 5.09 9.81 -5.45
C HIS A 159 5.87 8.49 -5.45
N HIS A 160 6.02 7.86 -4.28
CA HIS A 160 6.76 6.60 -4.15
C HIS A 160 5.85 5.38 -4.28
N VAL A 161 4.52 5.52 -4.22
CA VAL A 161 3.57 4.41 -4.39
C VAL A 161 3.29 4.21 -5.88
N TYR A 162 3.25 2.97 -6.34
CA TYR A 162 2.83 2.65 -7.70
C TYR A 162 1.32 2.79 -7.88
N ASP A 163 0.88 3.23 -9.06
CA ASP A 163 -0.53 3.35 -9.39
C ASP A 163 -1.16 1.96 -9.68
N PRO A 164 -2.16 1.51 -8.89
CA PRO A 164 -2.84 0.24 -9.14
C PRO A 164 -3.57 0.18 -10.48
N ARG A 165 -4.08 1.31 -10.98
CA ARG A 165 -4.85 1.34 -12.23
C ARG A 165 -3.99 0.93 -13.42
N PHE A 166 -2.78 1.47 -13.44
CA PHE A 166 -1.80 1.17 -14.48
C PHE A 166 -1.17 -0.21 -14.30
N LEU A 167 -0.67 -0.52 -13.09
CA LEU A 167 0.03 -1.80 -12.85
C LEU A 167 -0.88 -3.01 -13.07
N LEU A 168 -2.13 -2.99 -12.60
CA LEU A 168 -3.04 -4.12 -12.79
C LEU A 168 -3.40 -4.31 -14.27
N ARG A 169 -3.63 -3.23 -15.02
CA ARG A 169 -3.86 -3.30 -16.47
C ARG A 169 -2.65 -3.89 -17.19
N MET A 170 -1.45 -3.41 -16.84
CA MET A 170 -0.19 -3.95 -17.36
C MET A 170 -0.08 -5.44 -17.04
N PHE A 171 -0.22 -5.87 -15.78
CA PHE A 171 -0.14 -7.27 -15.41
C PHE A 171 -1.16 -8.15 -16.13
N CYS A 172 -2.38 -7.68 -16.32
CA CYS A 172 -3.41 -8.50 -16.96
C CYS A 172 -3.07 -8.75 -18.45
N THR A 173 -2.43 -7.81 -19.15
CA THR A 173 -1.89 -8.05 -20.50
C THR A 173 -0.62 -8.93 -20.50
N MET A 174 0.26 -8.78 -19.51
CA MET A 174 1.47 -9.61 -19.39
C MET A 174 1.16 -11.07 -19.07
N LEU A 175 0.00 -11.32 -18.44
CA LEU A 175 -0.47 -12.64 -18.03
C LEU A 175 -1.46 -13.26 -19.03
N GLU A 176 -1.60 -12.68 -20.23
CA GLU A 176 -2.44 -13.25 -21.28
C GLU A 176 -1.89 -14.63 -21.72
N PRO A 177 -2.77 -15.63 -21.98
CA PRO A 177 -2.32 -16.95 -22.38
C PRO A 177 -1.50 -16.91 -23.67
N GLY A 178 -0.33 -17.55 -23.65
CA GLY A 178 0.60 -17.60 -24.80
C GLY A 178 1.78 -16.63 -24.71
N THR A 179 1.89 -15.88 -23.62
CA THR A 179 3.06 -15.00 -23.36
C THR A 179 4.21 -15.76 -22.70
N ASP A 180 5.45 -15.44 -23.05
CA ASP A 180 6.67 -16.05 -22.46
C ASP A 180 7.05 -15.41 -21.12
N LEU A 181 6.08 -15.27 -20.20
CA LEU A 181 6.35 -14.68 -18.90
C LEU A 181 7.09 -15.66 -17.98
N ASN A 182 8.25 -15.23 -17.46
CA ASN A 182 8.95 -15.94 -16.40
C ASN A 182 8.24 -15.74 -15.04
N CYS A 183 7.60 -16.81 -14.55
CA CYS A 183 6.93 -16.82 -13.24
C CYS A 183 7.88 -16.51 -12.08
N LYS A 184 9.15 -16.96 -12.16
CA LYS A 184 10.19 -16.71 -11.15
C LYS A 184 10.48 -15.22 -11.04
N ALA A 185 10.67 -14.55 -12.18
CA ALA A 185 10.91 -13.11 -12.22
C ALA A 185 9.73 -12.34 -11.60
N PHE A 186 8.49 -12.71 -11.96
CA PHE A 186 7.27 -12.08 -11.47
C PHE A 186 7.08 -12.19 -9.94
N ILE A 187 7.46 -13.33 -9.35
CA ILE A 187 7.41 -13.50 -7.89
C ILE A 187 8.58 -12.75 -7.23
N SER A 188 9.78 -12.81 -7.80
CA SER A 188 10.97 -12.15 -7.24
C SER A 188 10.87 -10.62 -7.17
N SER A 189 10.10 -10.01 -8.08
CA SER A 189 9.77 -8.59 -8.09
C SER A 189 8.59 -8.22 -7.19
N ASN A 190 8.05 -9.18 -6.43
CA ASN A 190 6.88 -9.04 -5.55
C ASN A 190 5.58 -8.63 -6.28
N CYS A 191 5.47 -8.91 -7.59
CA CYS A 191 4.25 -8.60 -8.34
C CYS A 191 3.08 -9.52 -7.94
N LEU A 192 3.35 -10.78 -7.61
CA LEU A 192 2.31 -11.69 -7.09
C LEU A 192 1.76 -11.21 -5.75
N ALA A 193 2.63 -10.75 -4.86
CA ALA A 193 2.23 -10.17 -3.59
C ALA A 193 1.37 -8.90 -3.78
N TYR A 194 1.68 -8.09 -4.81
CA TYR A 194 0.87 -6.94 -5.20
C TYR A 194 -0.54 -7.35 -5.66
N LEU A 195 -0.67 -8.42 -6.45
CA LEU A 195 -1.98 -8.93 -6.89
C LEU A 195 -2.86 -9.35 -5.71
N PHE A 196 -2.30 -10.02 -4.70
CA PHE A 196 -3.04 -10.33 -3.48
C PHE A 196 -3.50 -9.06 -2.78
N SER A 197 -2.60 -8.09 -2.53
CA SER A 197 -2.96 -6.83 -1.88
C SER A 197 -4.07 -6.04 -2.60
N ALA A 198 -4.12 -6.13 -3.93
CA ALA A 198 -5.16 -5.47 -4.74
C ALA A 198 -6.58 -6.01 -4.47
N THR A 199 -6.73 -7.23 -3.93
CA THR A 199 -8.05 -7.81 -3.60
C THR A 199 -8.73 -7.16 -2.39
N SER A 200 -7.99 -6.37 -1.61
CA SER A 200 -8.52 -5.62 -0.46
C SER A 200 -8.89 -4.17 -0.78
N LEU A 201 -8.67 -3.72 -2.02
CA LEU A 201 -9.02 -2.37 -2.46
C LEU A 201 -10.52 -2.07 -2.31
N GLU A 202 -10.86 -0.81 -2.05
CA GLU A 202 -12.26 -0.37 -1.96
C GLU A 202 -12.99 -0.38 -3.32
N ASP A 203 -12.26 -0.10 -4.40
CA ASP A 203 -12.77 -0.04 -5.78
C ASP A 203 -13.02 -1.45 -6.34
N GLU A 204 -14.26 -1.73 -6.73
CA GLU A 204 -14.69 -3.04 -7.24
C GLU A 204 -14.01 -3.42 -8.56
N ASP A 205 -13.81 -2.46 -9.46
CA ASP A 205 -13.21 -2.72 -10.77
C ASP A 205 -11.74 -3.12 -10.62
N LEU A 206 -11.02 -2.44 -9.73
CA LEU A 206 -9.62 -2.77 -9.43
C LEU A 206 -9.49 -4.11 -8.72
N ARG A 207 -10.41 -4.44 -7.80
CA ARG A 207 -10.48 -5.78 -7.21
C ARG A 207 -10.70 -6.84 -8.29
N GLY A 208 -11.63 -6.62 -9.21
CA GLY A 208 -11.92 -7.53 -10.32
C GLY A 208 -10.69 -7.77 -11.21
N LEU A 209 -9.95 -6.71 -11.56
CA LEU A 209 -8.69 -6.84 -12.29
C LEU A 209 -7.65 -7.66 -11.50
N GLY A 210 -7.55 -7.45 -10.19
CA GLY A 210 -6.70 -8.27 -9.31
C GLY A 210 -7.03 -9.76 -9.39
N TYR A 211 -8.32 -10.12 -9.28
CA TYR A 211 -8.78 -11.50 -9.40
C TYR A 211 -8.52 -12.12 -10.78
N VAL A 212 -8.79 -11.38 -11.86
CA VAL A 212 -8.51 -11.84 -13.23
C VAL A 212 -7.02 -12.08 -13.42
N CYS A 213 -6.17 -11.16 -12.98
CA CYS A 213 -4.73 -11.30 -13.04
C CYS A 213 -4.26 -12.52 -12.21
N LEU A 214 -4.80 -12.78 -11.01
CA LEU A 214 -4.50 -13.99 -10.22
C LEU A 214 -4.91 -15.28 -10.93
N GLN A 215 -6.09 -15.32 -11.54
CA GLN A 215 -6.57 -16.47 -12.30
C GLN A 215 -5.68 -16.73 -13.53
N ARG A 216 -5.30 -15.67 -14.25
CA ARG A 216 -4.40 -15.76 -15.40
C ARG A 216 -3.01 -16.24 -14.99
N PHE A 217 -2.47 -15.73 -13.88
CA PHE A 217 -1.20 -16.22 -13.32
C PHE A 217 -1.27 -17.70 -12.92
N PHE A 218 -2.38 -18.14 -12.32
CA PHE A 218 -2.59 -19.55 -12.00
C PHE A 218 -2.62 -20.43 -13.26
N ALA A 219 -3.33 -20.01 -14.31
CA ALA A 219 -3.38 -20.71 -15.59
C ALA A 219 -1.98 -20.78 -16.24
N HIS A 220 -1.25 -19.66 -16.24
CA HIS A 220 0.11 -19.58 -16.78
C HIS A 220 1.09 -20.49 -16.02
N SER A 221 0.98 -20.53 -14.69
CA SER A 221 1.75 -21.44 -13.85
C SER A 221 1.44 -22.90 -14.16
N ASN A 222 0.21 -23.26 -14.50
CA ASN A 222 -0.16 -24.65 -14.81
C ASN A 222 0.36 -25.13 -16.18
N ASN A 223 0.73 -24.21 -17.08
CA ASN A 223 1.27 -24.58 -18.38
C ASN A 223 2.61 -25.32 -18.23
N LEU A 224 2.73 -26.45 -18.93
CA LEU A 224 3.85 -27.39 -18.88
C LEU A 224 5.19 -26.80 -19.36
N THR A 225 5.14 -25.71 -20.12
CA THR A 225 6.29 -25.01 -20.73
C THR A 225 6.88 -23.90 -19.86
N SER A 226 6.19 -23.46 -18.81
CA SER A 226 6.66 -22.39 -17.92
C SER A 226 7.56 -22.94 -16.81
N ASP A 227 8.78 -22.42 -16.74
CA ASP A 227 9.89 -22.67 -15.81
C ASP A 227 9.62 -23.64 -14.64
N LYS A 228 10.47 -24.67 -14.53
CA LYS A 228 10.46 -25.63 -13.42
C LYS A 228 11.14 -25.00 -12.19
N PHE A 229 10.36 -24.32 -11.35
CA PHE A 229 10.82 -23.94 -10.01
C PHE A 229 10.37 -24.96 -8.96
N GLU A 230 11.23 -25.26 -7.98
CA GLU A 230 10.98 -26.30 -6.97
C GLU A 230 9.74 -26.01 -6.12
N THR A 231 9.51 -24.73 -5.80
CA THR A 231 8.39 -24.27 -4.96
C THR A 231 7.10 -24.03 -5.75
N LYS A 232 7.05 -24.42 -7.03
CA LYS A 232 5.90 -24.21 -7.93
C LYS A 232 4.60 -24.75 -7.41
N ARG A 233 4.65 -25.98 -6.89
CA ARG A 233 3.47 -26.63 -6.33
C ARG A 233 2.95 -25.89 -5.11
N LEU A 234 3.82 -25.35 -4.26
CA LEU A 234 3.43 -24.61 -3.07
C LEU A 234 2.75 -23.29 -3.43
N VAL A 235 3.30 -22.52 -4.37
CA VAL A 235 2.69 -21.28 -4.85
C VAL A 235 1.34 -21.55 -5.54
N GLN A 236 1.25 -22.63 -6.32
CA GLN A 236 -0.02 -23.07 -6.91
C GLN A 236 -1.05 -23.46 -5.85
N GLN A 237 -0.65 -24.19 -4.80
CA GLN A 237 -1.55 -24.49 -3.69
C GLN A 237 -1.98 -23.21 -2.96
N LEU A 238 -1.07 -22.26 -2.71
CA LEU A 238 -1.42 -20.99 -2.08
C LEU A 238 -2.53 -20.25 -2.86
N ILE A 239 -2.37 -20.14 -4.18
CA ILE A 239 -3.37 -19.48 -5.04
C ILE A 239 -4.68 -20.29 -5.06
N ARG A 240 -4.60 -21.62 -5.07
CA ARG A 240 -5.77 -22.49 -4.99
C ARG A 240 -6.53 -22.28 -3.68
N LEU A 241 -5.84 -22.26 -2.54
CA LEU A 241 -6.44 -21.99 -1.24
C LEU A 241 -7.15 -20.64 -1.25
N PHE A 242 -6.50 -19.60 -1.77
CA PHE A 242 -7.12 -18.29 -1.92
C PHE A 242 -8.38 -18.35 -2.77
N LYS A 243 -8.34 -19.03 -3.93
CA LYS A 243 -9.49 -19.20 -4.83
C LYS A 243 -10.66 -19.91 -4.16
N GLU A 244 -10.42 -21.02 -3.46
CA GLU A 244 -11.47 -21.79 -2.76
C GLU A 244 -12.05 -21.01 -1.56
N SER A 245 -11.32 -20.01 -1.05
CA SER A 245 -11.76 -19.17 0.07
C SER A 245 -12.72 -18.06 -0.36
N VAL A 246 -12.71 -17.67 -1.65
CA VAL A 246 -13.57 -16.62 -2.21
C VAL A 246 -14.95 -17.18 -2.49
N THR A 247 -15.98 -16.60 -1.85
CA THR A 247 -17.37 -17.07 -1.97
C THR A 247 -18.21 -16.21 -2.91
N SER A 248 -17.89 -14.92 -3.06
CA SER A 248 -18.61 -14.00 -3.95
C SER A 248 -17.71 -13.37 -5.02
N VAL A 249 -18.33 -12.95 -6.14
CA VAL A 249 -17.64 -12.25 -7.22
C VAL A 249 -17.14 -10.90 -6.71
N ASN A 250 -15.88 -10.57 -7.00
CA ASN A 250 -15.22 -9.33 -6.58
C ASN A 250 -15.30 -9.05 -5.07
N GLN A 251 -15.37 -10.10 -4.25
CA GLN A 251 -15.40 -9.98 -2.79
C GLN A 251 -14.22 -9.15 -2.29
N LYS A 252 -14.48 -8.20 -1.40
CA LYS A 252 -13.41 -7.50 -0.69
C LYS A 252 -12.85 -8.44 0.38
N VAL A 253 -11.56 -8.77 0.26
CA VAL A 253 -10.86 -9.60 1.24
C VAL A 253 -10.34 -8.71 2.37
N PRO A 254 -10.49 -9.09 3.65
CA PRO A 254 -9.87 -8.35 4.76
C PRO A 254 -8.36 -8.19 4.55
N HIS A 255 -7.83 -7.01 4.87
CA HIS A 255 -6.43 -6.66 4.63
C HIS A 255 -5.47 -7.61 5.34
N ILE A 256 -5.83 -8.05 6.54
CA ILE A 256 -5.06 -9.03 7.31
C ILE A 256 -4.84 -10.36 6.59
N ILE A 257 -5.84 -10.82 5.85
CA ILE A 257 -5.75 -12.08 5.09
C ILE A 257 -5.02 -11.84 3.77
N SER A 258 -5.39 -10.80 3.04
CA SER A 258 -4.77 -10.45 1.77
C SER A 258 -3.26 -10.21 1.91
N TYR A 259 -2.85 -9.48 2.94
CA TYR A 259 -1.43 -9.22 3.22
C TYR A 259 -0.70 -10.49 3.70
N PHE A 260 -1.38 -11.41 4.40
CA PHE A 260 -0.81 -12.73 4.70
C PHE A 260 -0.50 -13.51 3.43
N PHE A 261 -1.44 -13.62 2.48
CA PHE A 261 -1.20 -14.29 1.21
C PHE A 261 -0.09 -13.61 0.40
N ALA A 262 -0.05 -12.27 0.41
CA ALA A 262 1.02 -11.50 -0.21
C ALA A 262 2.39 -11.84 0.37
N LYS A 263 2.54 -11.77 1.71
CA LYS A 263 3.80 -12.06 2.39
C LYS A 263 4.20 -13.53 2.25
N ALA A 264 3.25 -14.45 2.41
CA ALA A 264 3.45 -15.88 2.22
C ALA A 264 3.95 -16.21 0.80
N SER A 265 3.45 -15.52 -0.23
CA SER A 265 3.91 -15.73 -1.61
C SER A 265 5.40 -15.38 -1.81
N ASN A 266 5.89 -14.36 -1.10
CA ASN A 266 7.30 -13.96 -1.14
C ASN A 266 8.18 -14.93 -0.33
N GLU A 267 7.71 -15.43 0.81
CA GLU A 267 8.45 -16.40 1.63
C GLU A 267 8.53 -17.77 0.95
N LEU A 268 7.44 -18.23 0.33
CA LEU A 268 7.42 -19.51 -0.40
C LEU A 268 8.33 -19.52 -1.63
N TYR A 269 8.75 -18.35 -2.10
CA TYR A 269 9.73 -18.23 -3.17
C TYR A 269 11.16 -18.52 -2.68
N ASP A 270 11.48 -18.17 -1.44
CA ASP A 270 12.83 -18.30 -0.87
C ASP A 270 12.90 -19.45 0.15
N PRO A 271 13.38 -20.65 -0.25
CA PRO A 271 13.49 -21.79 0.65
C PRO A 271 14.54 -21.59 1.75
N THR A 272 15.37 -20.55 1.68
CA THR A 272 16.37 -20.25 2.72
C THR A 272 15.79 -19.49 3.90
N SER A 273 14.56 -18.98 3.78
CA SER A 273 13.87 -18.28 4.85
C SER A 273 13.58 -19.21 6.03
N ALA A 274 13.84 -18.71 7.24
CA ALA A 274 13.53 -19.45 8.48
C ALA A 274 12.02 -19.71 8.65
N VAL A 275 11.15 -18.90 8.03
CA VAL A 275 9.69 -18.99 8.13
C VAL A 275 9.10 -19.89 7.04
N PHE A 276 9.90 -20.28 6.03
CA PHE A 276 9.45 -21.06 4.87
C PHE A 276 8.75 -22.36 5.28
N SER A 277 9.37 -23.17 6.16
CA SER A 277 8.85 -24.47 6.56
C SER A 277 7.48 -24.35 7.23
N ARG A 278 7.30 -23.33 8.07
CA ARG A 278 6.05 -23.06 8.78
C ARG A 278 4.94 -22.66 7.82
N ILE A 279 5.23 -21.77 6.87
CA ILE A 279 4.26 -21.32 5.86
C ILE A 279 3.91 -22.46 4.90
N ALA A 280 4.90 -23.24 4.46
CA ALA A 280 4.67 -24.41 3.62
C ALA A 280 3.77 -25.43 4.33
N ASN A 281 4.02 -25.72 5.61
CA ASN A 281 3.17 -26.60 6.41
C ASN A 281 1.76 -26.04 6.59
N CYS A 282 1.60 -24.73 6.78
CA CYS A 282 0.30 -24.08 6.84
C CYS A 282 -0.48 -24.28 5.54
N VAL A 283 0.17 -24.09 4.39
CA VAL A 283 -0.46 -24.26 3.05
C VAL A 283 -0.80 -25.72 2.77
N ILE A 284 0.01 -26.67 3.24
CA ILE A 284 -0.25 -28.11 3.03
C ILE A 284 -1.34 -28.63 3.97
N SER A 285 -1.37 -28.16 5.22
CA SER A 285 -2.26 -28.68 6.26
C SER A 285 -3.69 -28.16 6.18
N SER A 286 -3.89 -26.96 5.63
CA SER A 286 -5.21 -26.34 5.54
C SER A 286 -5.87 -26.64 4.19
N PRO A 287 -7.01 -27.34 4.13
CA PRO A 287 -7.74 -27.58 2.88
C PRO A 287 -8.53 -26.35 2.41
N THR A 288 -8.96 -25.50 3.32
CA THR A 288 -9.66 -24.23 3.06
C THR A 288 -9.28 -23.21 4.12
N ILE A 289 -9.36 -21.92 3.76
CA ILE A 289 -9.14 -20.81 4.69
C ILE A 289 -10.43 -20.00 4.75
N SER A 290 -10.98 -19.79 5.95
CA SER A 290 -12.12 -18.88 6.10
C SER A 290 -11.61 -17.45 6.18
N PHE A 291 -12.22 -16.53 5.43
CA PHE A 291 -11.92 -15.11 5.57
C PHE A 291 -12.40 -14.49 6.89
N THR A 292 -13.13 -15.24 7.71
CA THR A 292 -13.54 -14.82 9.06
C THR A 292 -12.60 -15.28 10.16
N GLN A 293 -11.64 -16.16 9.85
CA GLN A 293 -10.69 -16.70 10.81
C GLN A 293 -9.26 -16.40 10.35
N PRO A 294 -8.48 -15.72 11.19
CA PRO A 294 -7.06 -15.55 10.91
C PRO A 294 -6.31 -16.88 10.79
N ILE A 295 -5.49 -17.02 9.74
CA ILE A 295 -4.80 -18.27 9.39
C ILE A 295 -3.70 -18.57 10.41
N GLN A 296 -3.92 -19.56 11.30
CA GLN A 296 -2.91 -20.14 12.21
C GLN A 296 -2.03 -19.13 12.99
N PHE A 297 -2.44 -17.86 13.14
CA PHE A 297 -1.61 -16.78 13.70
C PHE A 297 -1.09 -17.07 15.10
N TYR A 298 -1.91 -17.72 15.92
CA TYR A 298 -1.55 -18.10 17.28
C TYR A 298 -0.34 -19.01 17.36
N THR A 299 -0.29 -20.02 16.48
CA THR A 299 0.79 -21.00 16.49
C THR A 299 2.14 -20.41 16.11
N MET A 300 2.16 -19.28 15.38
CA MET A 300 3.37 -18.54 15.00
C MET A 300 3.73 -17.44 16.01
N LEU A 301 2.76 -16.94 16.80
CA LEU A 301 3.02 -16.02 17.90
C LEU A 301 3.59 -16.76 19.13
N GLU A 302 3.21 -18.02 19.33
CA GLU A 302 3.67 -18.88 20.42
C GLU A 302 4.98 -19.62 20.11
N SER A 303 5.43 -19.61 18.86
CA SER A 303 6.63 -20.36 18.46
C SER A 303 7.92 -19.66 18.90
N CYS A 304 8.71 -20.36 19.70
CA CYS A 304 10.07 -19.97 20.05
C CYS A 304 11.02 -21.16 19.79
N PRO A 305 11.51 -21.33 18.55
CA PRO A 305 12.48 -22.37 18.26
C PRO A 305 13.83 -22.04 18.94
N ALA A 306 14.49 -23.06 19.50
CA ALA A 306 15.71 -22.91 20.30
C ALA A 306 16.89 -22.27 19.53
N ASP A 307 16.93 -22.42 18.21
CA ASP A 307 18.06 -21.97 17.38
C ASP A 307 17.95 -20.50 16.93
N LYS A 308 16.73 -19.94 16.82
CA LYS A 308 16.46 -18.55 16.41
C LYS A 308 15.20 -18.01 17.09
N PRO A 309 15.29 -17.47 18.31
CA PRO A 309 14.13 -16.94 19.01
C PRO A 309 13.51 -15.77 18.23
N ASN A 310 12.18 -15.73 18.17
CA ASN A 310 11.36 -14.61 17.68
C ASN A 310 11.34 -14.30 16.18
N VAL A 311 11.99 -15.06 15.30
CA VAL A 311 11.96 -14.76 13.85
C VAL A 311 10.55 -14.90 13.28
N GLU A 312 9.85 -16.00 13.61
CA GLU A 312 8.46 -16.22 13.18
C GLU A 312 7.52 -15.20 13.82
N THR A 313 7.76 -14.89 15.09
CA THR A 313 6.98 -13.91 15.86
C THR A 313 7.13 -12.50 15.29
N GLU A 314 8.34 -12.07 14.95
CA GLU A 314 8.62 -10.78 14.32
C GLU A 314 7.99 -10.72 12.92
N TRP A 315 8.11 -11.79 12.14
CA TRP A 315 7.48 -11.88 10.83
C TRP A 315 5.95 -11.69 10.91
N MET A 316 5.31 -12.32 11.90
CA MET A 316 3.88 -12.18 12.17
C MET A 316 3.51 -10.80 12.68
N LEU A 317 4.28 -10.22 13.60
CA LEU A 317 3.98 -8.91 14.15
C LEU A 317 4.19 -7.79 13.14
N GLU A 318 5.18 -7.91 12.25
CA GLU A 318 5.33 -7.01 11.11
C GLU A 318 4.08 -7.10 10.22
N LEU A 319 3.61 -8.32 9.93
CA LEU A 319 2.39 -8.54 9.14
C LEU A 319 1.20 -7.82 9.77
N LEU A 320 0.92 -8.10 11.04
CA LEU A 320 -0.20 -7.50 11.77
C LEU A 320 -0.09 -5.98 11.85
N SER A 321 1.13 -5.47 12.10
CA SER A 321 1.35 -4.03 12.24
C SER A 321 0.97 -3.26 10.98
N VAL A 322 1.14 -3.84 9.78
CA VAL A 322 0.79 -3.20 8.52
C VAL A 322 -0.67 -3.47 8.11
N SER A 323 -1.19 -4.64 8.45
CA SER A 323 -2.43 -5.13 7.85
C SER A 323 -3.70 -4.67 8.56
N ILE A 324 -3.63 -4.13 9.78
CA ILE A 324 -4.83 -3.65 10.48
C ILE A 324 -5.12 -2.22 10.07
N ILE A 325 -6.08 -2.07 9.15
CA ILE A 325 -6.50 -0.78 8.62
C ILE A 325 -7.97 -0.54 8.96
N GLU A 326 -8.85 -1.52 8.79
CA GLU A 326 -10.29 -1.39 9.04
C GLU A 326 -10.73 -2.05 10.34
N SER A 327 -11.93 -1.70 10.83
CA SER A 327 -12.52 -2.31 12.04
C SER A 327 -12.68 -3.83 11.90
N GLU A 328 -13.03 -4.33 10.70
CA GLU A 328 -13.18 -5.77 10.45
C GLU A 328 -11.84 -6.52 10.63
N ASP A 329 -10.72 -5.93 10.22
CA ASP A 329 -9.38 -6.53 10.40
C ASP A 329 -9.06 -6.70 11.90
N PHE A 330 -9.46 -5.72 12.73
CA PHE A 330 -9.31 -5.82 14.17
C PHE A 330 -10.25 -6.87 14.80
N HIS A 331 -11.49 -6.96 14.36
CA HIS A 331 -12.42 -7.99 14.84
C HIS A 331 -11.96 -9.41 14.53
N ILE A 332 -11.36 -9.61 13.36
CA ILE A 332 -10.73 -10.87 12.96
C ILE A 332 -9.60 -11.23 13.96
N LEU A 333 -8.72 -10.28 14.29
CA LEU A 333 -7.68 -10.48 15.30
C LEU A 333 -8.25 -10.75 16.70
N GLU A 334 -9.29 -10.03 17.09
CA GLU A 334 -9.95 -10.15 18.40
C GLU A 334 -10.64 -11.51 18.58
N ARG A 335 -11.26 -12.07 17.54
CA ARG A 335 -12.02 -13.34 17.64
C ARG A 335 -11.14 -14.53 18.04
N ILE A 336 -9.92 -14.60 17.53
CA ILE A 336 -8.99 -15.64 18.01
C ILE A 336 -8.35 -15.20 19.33
N GLY A 337 -8.33 -13.90 19.61
CA GLY A 337 -7.76 -13.28 20.82
C GLY A 337 -6.34 -12.75 20.60
N GLY A 338 -5.88 -12.67 19.35
CA GLY A 338 -4.47 -12.46 19.02
C GLY A 338 -3.93 -11.14 19.56
N PHE A 339 -4.82 -10.16 19.75
CA PHE A 339 -4.48 -8.91 20.42
C PHE A 339 -4.09 -9.11 21.90
N LYS A 340 -4.78 -9.98 22.65
CA LYS A 340 -4.38 -10.33 24.04
C LYS A 340 -3.01 -11.00 24.04
N ALA A 341 -2.78 -11.91 23.10
CA ALA A 341 -1.49 -12.59 22.95
C ALA A 341 -0.35 -11.60 22.66
N CYS A 342 -0.60 -10.56 21.84
CA CYS A 342 0.36 -9.49 21.58
C CYS A 342 0.67 -8.69 22.86
N LEU A 343 -0.35 -8.31 23.64
CA LEU A 343 -0.14 -7.58 24.90
C LEU A 343 0.62 -8.42 25.94
N SER A 344 0.34 -9.73 26.04
CA SER A 344 1.08 -10.62 26.93
C SER A 344 2.52 -10.83 26.46
N LEU A 345 2.74 -10.92 25.15
CA LEU A 345 4.07 -11.08 24.57
C LEU A 345 4.94 -9.85 24.87
N TYR A 346 4.38 -8.65 24.79
CA TYR A 346 5.11 -7.42 25.13
C TYR A 346 5.66 -7.43 26.57
N SER A 347 4.86 -7.93 27.51
CA SER A 347 5.25 -8.02 28.93
C SER A 347 6.19 -9.19 29.24
N SER A 348 6.42 -10.09 28.27
CA SER A 348 7.24 -11.29 28.46
C SER A 348 8.73 -10.96 28.31
N ASP A 349 9.57 -11.69 29.05
CA ASP A 349 11.03 -11.58 29.00
C ASP A 349 11.63 -12.13 27.69
N ILE A 350 10.83 -12.81 26.87
CA ILE A 350 11.23 -13.32 25.55
C ILE A 350 11.15 -12.21 24.50
N SER A 351 10.47 -11.10 24.79
CA SER A 351 10.27 -10.02 23.82
C SER A 351 11.55 -9.24 23.53
N THR A 352 11.90 -9.16 22.25
CA THR A 352 13.00 -8.30 21.76
C THR A 352 12.49 -6.89 21.46
N ILE A 353 13.42 -5.94 21.34
CA ILE A 353 13.09 -4.55 20.99
C ILE A 353 12.28 -4.45 19.67
N PRO A 354 12.62 -5.16 18.58
CA PRO A 354 11.83 -5.16 17.35
C PRO A 354 10.40 -5.66 17.55
N VAL A 355 10.22 -6.76 18.30
CA VAL A 355 8.91 -7.32 18.65
C VAL A 355 8.06 -6.28 19.39
N ARG A 356 8.62 -5.66 20.43
CA ARG A 356 7.94 -4.60 21.20
C ARG A 356 7.57 -3.41 20.32
N LYS A 357 8.47 -2.99 19.43
CA LYS A 357 8.22 -1.91 18.46
C LYS A 357 7.05 -2.22 17.52
N HIS A 358 6.98 -3.43 16.96
CA HIS A 358 5.87 -3.82 16.09
C HIS A 358 4.53 -3.86 16.83
N ILE A 359 4.51 -4.32 18.09
CA ILE A 359 3.30 -4.31 18.93
C ILE A 359 2.83 -2.87 19.19
N LEU A 360 3.75 -1.93 19.45
CA LEU A 360 3.40 -0.53 19.63
C LEU A 360 2.84 0.11 18.34
N ILE A 361 3.43 -0.20 17.18
CA ILE A 361 2.92 0.26 15.87
C ILE A 361 1.51 -0.32 15.62
N LEU A 362 1.32 -1.61 15.91
CA LEU A 362 0.02 -2.27 15.83
C LEU A 362 -1.05 -1.55 16.67
N ILE A 363 -0.76 -1.27 17.94
CA ILE A 363 -1.67 -0.54 18.84
C ILE A 363 -1.98 0.84 18.26
N ASN A 364 -0.97 1.57 17.78
CA ASN A 364 -1.17 2.89 17.18
C ASN A 364 -2.08 2.85 15.94
N ASN A 365 -1.99 1.80 15.12
CA ASN A 365 -2.82 1.65 13.93
C ASN A 365 -4.27 1.30 14.31
N ILE A 366 -4.49 0.45 15.32
CA ILE A 366 -5.83 0.14 15.84
C ILE A 366 -6.52 1.39 16.40
N ILE A 367 -5.80 2.25 17.14
CA ILE A 367 -6.35 3.47 17.75
C ILE A 367 -6.75 4.52 16.71
N SER A 368 -6.22 4.43 15.49
CA SER A 368 -6.58 5.37 14.44
C SER A 368 -8.06 5.25 14.03
N ASN A 369 -8.70 4.11 14.32
CA ASN A 369 -10.15 3.91 14.18
C ASN A 369 -10.87 4.19 15.51
N TYR A 370 -11.90 5.03 15.47
CA TYR A 370 -12.63 5.46 16.67
C TYR A 370 -13.34 4.30 17.40
N GLU A 371 -13.96 3.37 16.67
CA GLU A 371 -14.67 2.21 17.25
C GLU A 371 -13.70 1.27 17.97
N CYS A 372 -12.58 0.96 17.31
CA CYS A 372 -11.56 0.10 17.88
C CYS A 372 -10.93 0.72 19.13
N SER A 373 -10.71 2.04 19.14
CA SER A 373 -10.23 2.78 20.32
C SER A 373 -11.14 2.60 21.53
N LEU A 374 -12.46 2.65 21.36
CA LEU A 374 -13.42 2.41 22.45
C LEU A 374 -13.38 0.96 22.95
N ILE A 375 -13.23 -0.01 22.05
CA ILE A 375 -13.08 -1.42 22.44
C ILE A 375 -11.79 -1.60 23.25
N LEU A 376 -10.70 -0.96 22.85
CA LEU A 376 -9.43 -0.99 23.59
C LEU A 376 -9.56 -0.40 25.00
N ILE A 377 -10.27 0.72 25.14
CA ILE A 377 -10.50 1.36 26.44
C ILE A 377 -11.39 0.49 27.33
N SER A 378 -12.53 0.04 26.80
CA SER A 378 -13.59 -0.61 27.59
C SER A 378 -13.35 -2.09 27.88
N ARG A 379 -12.82 -2.85 26.92
CA ARG A 379 -12.65 -4.32 27.03
C ARG A 379 -11.23 -4.71 27.42
N TYR A 380 -10.24 -4.00 26.91
CA TYR A 380 -8.82 -4.32 27.12
C TYR A 380 -8.16 -3.48 28.22
N ASN A 381 -8.84 -2.47 28.76
CA ASN A 381 -8.29 -1.54 29.75
C ASN A 381 -6.89 -1.04 29.34
N ILE A 382 -6.74 -0.67 28.07
CA ILE A 382 -5.43 -0.36 27.48
C ILE A 382 -4.68 0.74 28.25
N HIS A 383 -5.40 1.69 28.85
CA HIS A 383 -4.83 2.74 29.68
C HIS A 383 -4.14 2.21 30.95
N ALA A 384 -4.69 1.17 31.59
CA ALA A 384 -4.07 0.51 32.74
C ALA A 384 -2.82 -0.28 32.32
N TRP A 385 -2.89 -0.97 31.17
CA TRP A 385 -1.74 -1.67 30.60
C TRP A 385 -0.59 -0.69 30.25
N ILE A 386 -0.90 0.48 29.67
CA ILE A 386 0.10 1.51 29.36
C ILE A 386 0.84 1.98 30.62
N ILE A 387 0.12 2.22 31.74
CA ILE A 387 0.79 2.59 33.00
C ILE A 387 1.67 1.46 33.49
N GLN A 388 1.16 0.23 33.51
CA GLN A 388 1.92 -0.92 34.00
C GLN A 388 3.25 -1.04 33.24
N VAL A 389 3.22 -0.80 31.93
CA VAL A 389 4.43 -0.78 31.10
C VAL A 389 5.32 0.40 31.46
N ILE A 390 4.80 1.64 31.50
CA ILE A 390 5.60 2.85 31.78
C ILE A 390 6.26 2.83 33.17
N VAL A 391 5.58 2.24 34.16
CA VAL A 391 6.08 2.12 35.53
C VAL A 391 7.18 1.05 35.62
N ASN A 392 7.21 0.09 34.69
CA ASN A 392 8.22 -0.96 34.67
C ASN A 392 9.57 -0.41 34.16
N ASP A 393 10.64 -0.65 34.95
CA ASP A 393 12.00 -0.14 34.68
C ASP A 393 12.64 -0.72 33.41
N LYS A 394 12.04 -1.75 32.79
CA LYS A 394 12.51 -2.38 31.54
C LYS A 394 12.16 -1.58 30.26
N THR A 395 11.48 -0.44 30.39
CA THR A 395 11.05 0.36 29.24
C THR A 395 12.13 1.30 28.74
N SER A 396 12.35 1.28 27.42
CA SER A 396 13.25 2.24 26.78
C SER A 396 12.62 3.63 26.78
N ASN A 397 13.46 4.67 26.84
CA ASN A 397 13.03 6.05 26.81
C ASN A 397 12.15 6.37 25.57
N TRP A 398 12.49 5.75 24.42
CA TRP A 398 11.69 5.86 23.20
C TRP A 398 10.30 5.20 23.34
N GLU A 399 10.21 4.05 24.00
CA GLU A 399 8.95 3.34 24.24
C GLU A 399 8.04 4.17 25.16
N CYS A 400 8.59 4.78 26.22
CA CYS A 400 7.87 5.70 27.10
C CYS A 400 7.26 6.88 26.31
N CYS A 401 8.06 7.54 25.46
CA CYS A 401 7.56 8.62 24.62
C CYS A 401 6.48 8.14 23.64
N PHE A 402 6.68 7.00 22.99
CA PHE A 402 5.71 6.47 22.03
C PHE A 402 4.38 6.07 22.70
N LEU A 403 4.44 5.38 23.83
CA LEU A 403 3.27 5.01 24.65
C LEU A 403 2.50 6.23 25.15
N SER A 404 3.20 7.29 25.55
CA SER A 404 2.57 8.54 25.97
C SER A 404 1.81 9.21 24.83
N ARG A 405 2.31 9.11 23.59
CA ARG A 405 1.64 9.61 22.39
C ARG A 405 0.44 8.74 21.99
N ILE A 406 0.57 7.43 22.12
CA ILE A 406 -0.56 6.50 21.98
C ILE A 406 -1.66 6.89 22.97
N TYR A 407 -1.32 7.13 24.22
CA TYR A 407 -2.26 7.56 25.26
C TYR A 407 -2.93 8.90 24.92
N PHE A 408 -2.18 9.88 24.41
CA PHE A 408 -2.74 11.14 23.90
C PHE A 408 -3.77 10.92 22.78
N LYS A 409 -3.50 10.02 21.83
CA LYS A 409 -4.43 9.68 20.75
C LYS A 409 -5.69 9.00 21.28
N ILE A 410 -5.56 8.12 22.26
CA ILE A 410 -6.70 7.47 22.94
C ILE A 410 -7.60 8.53 23.58
N CYS A 411 -7.02 9.46 24.35
CA CYS A 411 -7.77 10.54 24.99
C CYS A 411 -8.48 11.43 23.96
N SER A 412 -7.79 11.78 22.88
CA SER A 412 -8.33 12.57 21.76
C SER A 412 -9.50 11.85 21.07
N SER A 413 -9.34 10.55 20.79
CA SER A 413 -10.38 9.71 20.17
C SER A 413 -11.60 9.57 21.09
N PHE A 414 -11.39 9.39 22.39
CA PHE A 414 -12.46 9.32 23.39
C PHE A 414 -13.24 10.64 23.50
N LYS A 415 -12.55 11.79 23.49
CA LYS A 415 -13.19 13.12 23.44
C LYS A 415 -14.06 13.29 22.19
N ASN A 416 -13.54 12.93 21.01
CA ASN A 416 -14.28 13.01 19.75
C ASN A 416 -15.53 12.13 19.78
N TYR A 417 -15.43 10.92 20.34
CA TYR A 417 -16.58 10.04 20.50
C TYR A 417 -17.68 10.66 21.38
N ILE A 418 -17.31 11.22 22.53
CA ILE A 418 -18.28 11.91 23.41
C ILE A 418 -18.94 13.09 22.68
N GLN A 419 -18.19 13.83 21.86
CA GLN A 419 -18.73 14.95 21.09
C GLN A 419 -19.72 14.48 20.00
N GLU A 420 -19.44 13.36 19.34
CA GLU A 420 -20.35 12.79 18.33
C GLU A 420 -21.63 12.20 18.95
N GLU A 421 -21.53 11.53 20.10
CA GLU A 421 -22.70 11.02 20.83
C GLU A 421 -23.60 12.17 21.32
N LYS A 422 -23.01 13.28 21.79
CA LYS A 422 -23.76 14.51 22.12
C LYS A 422 -24.53 15.08 20.93
N ASN A 423 -23.97 14.96 19.72
CA ASN A 423 -24.60 15.46 18.49
C ASN A 423 -25.71 14.55 17.94
N LYS A 424 -25.75 13.26 18.33
CA LYS A 424 -26.67 12.27 17.76
C LYS A 424 -28.02 12.17 18.49
N GLU A 425 -28.23 12.84 19.63
CA GLU A 425 -29.48 12.86 20.45
C GLU A 425 -30.13 11.49 20.75
N LYS A 426 -29.47 10.37 20.42
CA LYS A 426 -29.99 9.01 20.57
C LYS A 426 -28.90 8.07 21.06
N ALA A 427 -28.64 8.12 22.36
CA ALA A 427 -28.19 6.95 23.11
C ALA A 427 -28.35 7.19 24.61
N GLU A 428 -29.42 6.66 25.22
CA GLU A 428 -29.46 6.32 26.64
C GLU A 428 -28.52 5.12 26.96
N ILE A 429 -27.39 4.99 26.26
CA ILE A 429 -26.36 3.98 26.56
C ILE A 429 -25.41 4.59 27.59
N SER A 430 -25.84 4.46 28.85
CA SER A 430 -25.03 4.43 30.07
C SER A 430 -23.99 5.55 30.22
N ASN A 431 -24.46 6.78 30.43
CA ASN A 431 -23.66 7.92 30.91
C ASN A 431 -22.70 7.53 32.04
N GLU A 432 -23.12 6.62 32.93
CA GLU A 432 -22.29 6.10 34.03
C GLU A 432 -21.03 5.38 33.54
N LYS A 433 -21.14 4.43 32.60
CA LYS A 433 -19.97 3.70 32.07
C LYS A 433 -18.97 4.66 31.40
N MET A 434 -19.47 5.63 30.64
CA MET A 434 -18.61 6.62 29.99
C MET A 434 -17.98 7.58 30.99
N LEU A 435 -18.69 7.93 32.07
CA LEU A 435 -18.15 8.71 33.17
C LEU A 435 -17.03 7.95 33.91
N TYR A 436 -17.21 6.66 34.20
CA TYR A 436 -16.18 5.83 34.83
C TYR A 436 -14.92 5.70 33.95
N LEU A 437 -15.09 5.54 32.64
CA LEU A 437 -13.96 5.50 31.69
C LEU A 437 -13.25 6.86 31.58
N SER A 438 -14.00 7.97 31.61
CA SER A 438 -13.42 9.31 31.65
C SER A 438 -12.62 9.53 32.94
N GLN A 439 -13.15 9.12 34.09
CA GLN A 439 -12.46 9.19 35.38
C GLN A 439 -11.22 8.30 35.41
N SER A 440 -11.30 7.08 34.86
CA SER A 440 -10.14 6.17 34.81
C SER A 440 -9.04 6.76 33.94
N LEU A 441 -9.37 7.29 32.76
CA LEU A 441 -8.39 7.98 31.91
C LEU A 441 -7.78 9.17 32.66
N LYS A 442 -8.58 10.06 33.25
CA LYS A 442 -8.07 11.22 34.00
C LYS A 442 -7.19 10.85 35.19
N PHE A 443 -7.48 9.75 35.89
CA PHE A 443 -6.64 9.26 36.99
C PHE A 443 -5.25 8.83 36.50
N VAL A 444 -5.19 8.21 35.33
CA VAL A 444 -3.97 7.69 34.71
C VAL A 444 -3.09 8.80 34.10
N GLY A 445 -3.72 9.84 33.57
CA GLY A 445 -3.06 10.90 32.81
C GLY A 445 -1.86 11.58 33.49
N PRO A 446 -1.97 12.04 34.76
CA PRO A 446 -0.88 12.72 35.46
C PRO A 446 0.40 11.89 35.59
N ILE A 447 0.27 10.59 35.86
CA ILE A 447 1.41 9.68 36.02
C ILE A 447 2.15 9.50 34.69
N ILE A 448 1.40 9.34 33.60
CA ILE A 448 1.96 9.24 32.25
C ILE A 448 2.63 10.56 31.87
N LEU A 449 2.02 11.69 32.19
CA LEU A 449 2.52 13.01 31.85
C LEU A 449 3.85 13.35 32.55
N GLU A 450 3.99 13.01 33.83
CA GLU A 450 5.26 13.19 34.57
C GLU A 450 6.41 12.40 33.92
N ARG A 451 6.15 11.12 33.65
CA ARG A 451 7.12 10.24 32.97
C ARG A 451 7.40 10.70 31.54
N PHE A 452 6.40 11.20 30.82
CA PHE A 452 6.57 11.72 29.47
C PHE A 452 7.44 12.98 29.45
N LYS A 453 7.24 13.91 30.39
CA LYS A 453 8.09 15.12 30.54
C LYS A 453 9.55 14.73 30.79
N HIS A 454 9.79 13.79 31.71
CA HIS A 454 11.13 13.29 32.01
C HIS A 454 11.77 12.61 30.78
N ALA A 455 11.05 11.68 30.15
CA ALA A 455 11.52 10.94 28.98
C ALA A 455 11.84 11.84 27.78
N PHE A 456 10.93 12.77 27.48
CA PHE A 456 11.05 13.72 26.40
C PHE A 456 12.23 14.69 26.61
N SER A 457 12.47 15.13 27.85
CA SER A 457 13.62 15.99 28.18
C SER A 457 14.96 15.28 27.95
N GLN A 458 15.07 14.00 28.33
CA GLN A 458 16.24 13.17 28.07
C GLN A 458 16.45 12.93 26.57
N GLN A 459 15.37 12.71 25.81
CA GLN A 459 15.44 12.56 24.36
C GLN A 459 15.92 13.87 23.70
N LEU A 460 15.42 15.03 24.16
CA LEU A 460 15.82 16.35 23.65
C LEU A 460 17.31 16.64 23.94
N ASN A 461 17.81 16.21 25.09
CA ASN A 461 19.24 16.32 25.43
C ASN A 461 20.12 15.40 24.57
N SER A 462 19.65 14.19 24.24
CA SER A 462 20.37 13.27 23.33
C SER A 462 20.38 13.72 21.86
N LEU A 463 19.38 14.50 21.43
CA LEU A 463 19.25 14.99 20.06
C LEU A 463 20.11 16.23 19.75
N LYS A 464 20.69 16.88 20.77
CA LYS A 464 21.64 17.99 20.58
C LYS A 464 22.93 17.56 19.86
N ASP A 465 23.24 16.26 19.81
CA ASP A 465 24.40 15.69 19.13
C ASP A 465 24.08 15.01 17.77
N GLY A 466 22.84 15.03 17.29
CA GLY A 466 22.52 14.41 16.00
C GLY A 466 21.08 14.61 15.54
N SER A 467 20.93 15.10 14.31
CA SER A 467 19.66 15.43 13.67
C SER A 467 18.77 14.18 13.46
N ALA A 468 17.79 13.97 14.34
CA ALA A 468 16.60 13.18 14.03
C ALA A 468 15.35 14.02 14.32
N LYS A 469 14.40 14.02 13.37
CA LYS A 469 13.16 14.80 13.42
C LYS A 469 12.40 14.50 14.73
N LEU A 470 12.10 15.53 15.52
CA LEU A 470 11.13 15.42 16.61
C LEU A 470 9.74 15.15 16.00
N ASP A 471 9.11 14.06 16.41
CA ASP A 471 7.69 13.81 16.08
C ASP A 471 6.77 14.83 16.78
N ASN A 472 5.63 15.11 16.14
CA ASN A 472 4.83 16.33 16.28
C ASN A 472 4.07 16.55 17.61
N SER A 473 3.94 15.57 18.51
CA SER A 473 3.14 15.70 19.73
C SER A 473 3.98 15.98 20.98
N LYS A 474 3.65 17.08 21.66
CA LYS A 474 4.38 17.60 22.83
C LYS A 474 3.68 17.22 24.16
N PRO A 475 4.42 17.11 25.27
CA PRO A 475 3.85 16.91 26.60
C PRO A 475 2.81 17.96 27.00
N GLU A 476 2.99 19.20 26.56
CA GLU A 476 2.09 20.33 26.80
C GLU A 476 0.67 20.08 26.24
N GLN A 477 0.56 19.43 25.07
CA GLN A 477 -0.73 19.12 24.46
C GLN A 477 -1.51 18.07 25.26
N LEU A 478 -0.80 17.12 25.88
CA LEU A 478 -1.42 16.13 26.76
C LEU A 478 -1.90 16.78 28.07
N GLU A 479 -1.15 17.76 28.59
CA GLU A 479 -1.54 18.55 29.77
C GLU A 479 -2.82 19.34 29.52
N GLU A 480 -2.91 20.02 28.38
CA GLU A 480 -4.11 20.75 27.95
C GLU A 480 -5.33 19.82 27.85
N LEU A 481 -5.20 18.68 27.18
CA LEU A 481 -6.30 17.71 27.07
C LEU A 481 -6.77 17.16 28.41
N LEU A 482 -5.86 16.86 29.34
CA LEU A 482 -6.23 16.31 30.65
C LEU A 482 -6.96 17.33 31.53
N ASN A 483 -6.66 18.62 31.36
CA ASN A 483 -7.31 19.70 32.09
C ASN A 483 -8.73 20.04 31.58
N GLU A 484 -9.10 19.58 30.38
CA GLU A 484 -10.44 19.77 29.84
C GLU A 484 -11.48 18.84 30.49
N ASN A 485 -12.73 19.32 30.61
CA ASN A 485 -13.86 18.47 31.00
C ASN A 485 -14.42 17.75 29.77
N TRP A 486 -14.19 16.43 29.70
CA TRP A 486 -14.64 15.60 28.57
C TRP A 486 -16.12 15.20 28.69
N VAL A 487 -16.62 15.01 29.92
CA VAL A 487 -18.02 14.70 30.22
C VAL A 487 -18.53 15.81 31.14
N ASN A 488 -19.63 16.46 30.74
CA ASN A 488 -20.39 17.40 31.58
C ASN A 488 -21.62 16.67 32.12
#